data_AF-A0A3E0NMD5-F1
#
_entry.id   AF-A0A3E0NMD5-F1
#
_cell.length_a   1.000
_cell.length_b   1.000
_cell.length_c   1.000
_cell.angle_alpha   90.00
_cell.angle_beta   90.00
_cell.angle_gamma   90.00
#
_symmetry.space_group_name_H-M   'P 1'
#
loop_
_entity.id
_entity.type
_entity.pdbx_description
1 polymer ?
#
loop_
_entity_poly.entity_id
_entity_poly.type
_entity_poly.pdbx_seq_one_letter_code
_entity_poly.pdbx_strand_id
1 'polypeptide(L)'
;MNVTLRPCLRRPLFAVCAFALAVALASPLSAAGKATSDDGAEAQQPSLSDEERAEILTMLDETEARLRELTEGLSEEQWTWKSAPDRWSVGECAEHILLSEAALLDTARQALASPAVEDWAERTAGKEQMLRQVMPNRRPGGGGATAPQEIAPSGELSRDETLERFAAQRKEVREFVEQLSAPVRAHLAPHPFPIFGELSAYEWVLYIPLHTVRHTRQLIEVQESEGYPEG
;
A
#
# COMPACT_ATOMS: atom_id res chain seq x y z
N MET A 1 18.28 55.64 -7.64
CA MET A 1 17.61 55.77 -6.34
C MET A 1 17.87 54.47 -5.58
N ASN A 2 18.78 54.52 -4.61
CA ASN A 2 19.11 53.41 -3.72
C ASN A 2 18.01 53.29 -2.66
N VAL A 3 17.40 52.12 -2.52
CA VAL A 3 16.69 51.75 -1.30
C VAL A 3 17.26 50.45 -0.78
N THR A 4 17.68 50.56 0.47
CA THR A 4 18.54 49.69 1.25
C THR A 4 17.81 48.45 1.73
N LEU A 5 18.46 47.29 1.62
CA LEU A 5 18.10 46.04 2.29
C LEU A 5 18.05 46.23 3.82
N ARG A 6 17.07 45.62 4.48
CA ARG A 6 17.22 45.14 5.87
C ARG A 6 16.69 43.70 6.01
N PRO A 7 17.45 42.82 6.68
CA PRO A 7 17.10 41.42 6.90
C PRO A 7 16.32 41.25 8.22
N CYS A 8 15.29 40.40 8.21
CA CYS A 8 14.70 39.88 9.44
C CYS A 8 15.38 38.55 9.81
N LEU A 9 16.19 38.60 10.86
CA LEU A 9 16.75 37.45 11.57
C LEU A 9 16.01 37.29 12.91
N ARG A 10 15.62 36.04 13.22
CA ARG A 10 15.67 35.30 14.52
C ARG A 10 14.46 34.33 14.60
N ARG A 11 14.59 33.00 14.41
CA ARG A 11 15.14 31.91 15.29
C ARG A 11 14.28 31.63 16.56
N PRO A 12 14.32 30.41 17.16
CA PRO A 12 13.67 29.15 16.74
C PRO A 12 12.97 28.48 17.98
N LEU A 13 12.76 27.14 17.93
CA LEU A 13 12.54 26.19 19.05
C LEU A 13 11.08 25.84 19.36
N PHE A 14 10.66 24.65 18.91
CA PHE A 14 9.74 23.81 19.69
C PHE A 14 10.44 22.52 20.11
N ALA A 15 10.11 22.11 21.33
CA ALA A 15 10.81 21.18 22.20
C ALA A 15 10.95 19.76 21.62
N VAL A 16 12.16 19.20 21.75
CA VAL A 16 12.37 17.74 21.81
C VAL A 16 12.17 17.33 23.26
N CYS A 17 11.08 16.63 23.56
CA CYS A 17 10.90 15.97 24.85
C CYS A 17 11.78 14.72 24.91
N ALA A 18 12.91 14.81 25.61
CA ALA A 18 13.72 13.67 25.99
C ALA A 18 13.06 12.94 27.17
N PHE A 19 12.65 11.69 26.95
CA PHE A 19 12.27 10.78 28.04
C PHE A 19 13.51 10.32 28.78
N ALA A 20 13.58 10.65 30.07
CA ALA A 20 14.58 10.12 30.99
C ALA A 20 14.15 8.71 31.43
N LEU A 21 14.97 7.69 31.15
CA LEU A 21 14.82 6.36 31.73
C LEU A 21 15.81 6.21 32.89
N ALA A 22 15.27 5.99 34.08
CA ALA A 22 16.02 5.81 35.31
C ALA A 22 16.75 4.46 35.34
N VAL A 23 18.01 4.50 35.78
CA VAL A 23 18.85 3.35 36.10
C VAL A 23 18.42 2.80 37.47
N ALA A 24 18.15 1.49 37.54
CA ALA A 24 18.09 0.74 38.80
C ALA A 24 19.07 -0.44 38.74
N LEU A 25 19.81 -0.60 39.83
CA LEU A 25 20.96 -1.50 40.01
C LEU A 25 20.57 -2.95 40.34
N ALA A 26 21.42 -3.86 39.88
CA ALA A 26 21.64 -5.31 40.13
C ALA A 26 21.05 -5.94 41.43
N SER A 27 20.60 -7.21 41.47
CA SER A 27 21.36 -8.51 41.37
C SER A 27 20.39 -9.70 41.63
N PRO A 28 20.76 -11.02 41.65
CA PRO A 28 21.97 -11.71 41.17
C PRO A 28 21.70 -12.87 40.17
N LEU A 29 22.81 -13.45 39.71
CA LEU A 29 22.99 -14.61 38.83
C LEU A 29 22.06 -15.81 39.12
N SER A 30 21.57 -16.43 38.04
CA SER A 30 21.31 -17.87 38.00
C SER A 30 21.80 -18.47 36.67
N ALA A 31 22.15 -19.74 36.73
CA ALA A 31 23.17 -20.43 35.96
C ALA A 31 22.97 -20.50 34.43
N ALA A 32 24.11 -20.54 33.74
CA ALA A 32 24.25 -20.78 32.32
C ALA A 32 23.68 -22.15 31.90
N GLY A 33 22.60 -22.13 31.12
CA GLY A 33 22.30 -23.16 30.12
C GLY A 33 22.73 -22.63 28.76
N LYS A 34 23.58 -23.36 28.04
CA LYS A 34 23.88 -23.09 26.63
C LYS A 34 22.57 -23.19 25.84
N ALA A 35 21.98 -22.04 25.51
CA ALA A 35 21.01 -21.96 24.43
C ALA A 35 21.80 -22.12 23.13
N THR A 36 21.68 -23.28 22.52
CA THR A 36 21.97 -23.44 21.09
C THR A 36 20.93 -22.61 20.36
N SER A 37 21.32 -21.47 19.82
CA SER A 37 20.53 -20.76 18.82
C SER A 37 20.52 -21.63 17.57
N ASP A 38 19.48 -22.46 17.47
CA ASP A 38 19.06 -23.06 16.22
C ASP A 38 18.37 -21.94 15.44
N ASP A 39 19.13 -21.16 14.67
CA ASP A 39 18.58 -20.26 13.64
C ASP A 39 18.10 -21.12 12.46
N GLY A 40 17.17 -22.03 12.73
CA GLY A 40 16.35 -22.66 11.72
C GLY A 40 15.31 -21.63 11.29
N ALA A 41 15.41 -21.14 10.06
CA ALA A 41 14.31 -20.39 9.45
C ALA A 41 13.06 -21.27 9.52
N GLU A 42 12.13 -20.93 10.43
CA GLU A 42 10.91 -21.68 10.64
C GLU A 42 10.13 -21.72 9.32
N ALA A 43 9.77 -22.91 8.86
CA ALA A 43 9.11 -23.08 7.58
C ALA A 43 7.79 -22.28 7.57
N GLN A 44 7.59 -21.47 6.52
CA GLN A 44 6.42 -20.61 6.42
C GLN A 44 5.14 -21.47 6.45
N GLN A 45 4.22 -21.12 7.34
CA GLN A 45 2.95 -21.83 7.46
C GLN A 45 2.04 -21.47 6.28
N PRO A 46 1.29 -22.45 5.73
CA PRO A 46 0.44 -22.22 4.56
C PRO A 46 -0.77 -21.32 4.88
N SER A 47 -1.18 -21.24 6.13
CA SER A 47 -2.28 -20.38 6.61
C SER A 47 -1.76 -19.04 7.12
N LEU A 48 -2.67 -18.06 7.12
CA LEU A 48 -2.44 -16.72 7.64
C LEU A 48 -2.36 -16.72 9.18
N SER A 49 -1.37 -16.06 9.78
CA SER A 49 -1.32 -15.82 11.23
C SER A 49 -2.25 -14.67 11.65
N ASP A 50 -2.58 -14.59 12.95
CA ASP A 50 -3.39 -13.47 13.46
C ASP A 50 -2.67 -12.13 13.34
N GLU A 51 -1.34 -12.11 13.53
CA GLU A 51 -0.50 -10.92 13.34
C GLU A 51 -0.49 -10.46 11.88
N GLU A 52 -0.32 -11.39 10.94
CA GLU A 52 -0.33 -11.08 9.50
C GLU A 52 -1.72 -10.56 9.06
N ARG A 53 -2.80 -11.12 9.63
CA ARG A 53 -4.15 -10.63 9.40
C ARG A 53 -4.33 -9.22 9.93
N ALA A 54 -3.91 -8.98 11.18
CA ALA A 54 -3.99 -7.67 11.81
C ALA A 54 -3.16 -6.62 11.03
N GLU A 55 -2.02 -7.01 10.49
CA GLU A 55 -1.19 -6.16 9.64
C GLU A 55 -1.95 -5.76 8.37
N ILE A 56 -2.50 -6.71 7.62
CA ILE A 56 -3.27 -6.40 6.40
C ILE A 56 -4.45 -5.48 6.72
N LEU A 57 -5.22 -5.78 7.78
CA LEU A 57 -6.35 -4.94 8.19
C LEU A 57 -5.90 -3.51 8.53
N THR A 58 -4.78 -3.35 9.24
CA THR A 58 -4.20 -2.04 9.53
C THR A 58 -3.80 -1.32 8.24
N MET A 59 -3.14 -2.00 7.31
CA MET A 59 -2.75 -1.40 6.02
C MET A 59 -3.98 -0.96 5.19
N LEU A 60 -5.07 -1.73 5.21
CA LEU A 60 -6.32 -1.38 4.54
C LEU A 60 -6.91 -0.08 5.11
N ASP A 61 -6.94 0.04 6.45
CA ASP A 61 -7.44 1.23 7.15
C ASP A 61 -6.57 2.46 6.87
N GLU A 62 -5.24 2.31 6.96
CA GLU A 62 -4.28 3.39 6.71
C GLU A 62 -4.34 3.91 5.27
N THR A 63 -4.48 3.00 4.30
CA THR A 63 -4.50 3.36 2.89
C THR A 63 -5.84 3.96 2.46
N GLU A 64 -6.96 3.52 3.04
CA GLU A 64 -8.25 4.20 2.88
C GLU A 64 -8.22 5.62 3.45
N ALA A 65 -7.72 5.77 4.68
CA ALA A 65 -7.58 7.09 5.30
C ALA A 65 -6.69 8.02 4.47
N ARG A 66 -5.58 7.51 3.93
CA ARG A 66 -4.67 8.29 3.09
C ARG A 66 -5.32 8.72 1.78
N LEU A 67 -6.07 7.84 1.11
CA LEU A 67 -6.78 8.23 -0.12
C LEU A 67 -7.82 9.32 0.16
N ARG A 68 -8.57 9.19 1.25
CA ARG A 68 -9.53 10.20 1.69
C ARG A 68 -8.84 11.54 1.96
N GLU A 69 -7.78 11.56 2.76
CA GLU A 69 -7.02 12.77 3.08
C GLU A 69 -6.54 13.51 1.81
N LEU A 70 -6.06 12.76 0.82
CA LEU A 70 -5.55 13.33 -0.44
C LEU A 70 -6.62 13.86 -1.38
N THR A 71 -7.88 13.46 -1.20
CA THR A 71 -8.95 13.74 -2.17
C THR A 71 -10.08 14.58 -1.59
N GLU A 72 -10.23 14.62 -0.27
CA GLU A 72 -11.27 15.38 0.41
C GLU A 72 -11.15 16.88 0.12
N GLY A 73 -12.27 17.50 -0.25
CA GLY A 73 -12.33 18.94 -0.49
C GLY A 73 -11.77 19.40 -1.84
N LEU A 74 -11.17 18.53 -2.66
CA LEU A 74 -10.68 18.91 -3.99
C LEU A 74 -11.81 19.47 -4.88
N SER A 75 -11.54 20.58 -5.57
CA SER A 75 -12.47 21.10 -6.57
C SER A 75 -12.54 20.18 -7.80
N GLU A 76 -13.57 20.35 -8.65
CA GLU A 76 -13.65 19.64 -9.94
C GLU A 76 -12.45 19.95 -10.84
N GLU A 77 -11.94 21.19 -10.80
CA GLU A 77 -10.75 21.57 -11.54
C GLU A 77 -9.53 20.78 -11.05
N GLN A 78 -9.33 20.68 -9.73
CA GLN A 78 -8.26 19.89 -9.12
C GLN A 78 -8.40 18.38 -9.39
N TRP A 79 -9.61 17.85 -9.33
CA TRP A 79 -9.92 16.44 -9.57
C TRP A 79 -9.57 16.00 -10.98
N THR A 80 -9.88 16.85 -11.97
CA THR A 80 -9.75 16.55 -13.39
C THR A 80 -8.46 17.08 -14.03
N TRP A 81 -7.69 17.91 -13.33
CA TRP A 81 -6.46 18.49 -13.86
C TRP A 81 -5.39 17.43 -14.17
N LYS A 82 -4.72 17.60 -15.32
CA LYS A 82 -3.66 16.70 -15.81
C LYS A 82 -2.41 17.54 -16.09
N SER A 83 -1.27 17.10 -15.56
CA SER A 83 0.02 17.77 -15.81
C SER A 83 0.49 17.64 -17.27
N ALA A 84 0.01 16.61 -17.98
CA ALA A 84 0.17 16.43 -19.41
C ALA A 84 -0.95 15.53 -19.98
N PRO A 85 -1.22 15.56 -21.31
CA PRO A 85 -2.29 14.77 -21.92
C PRO A 85 -2.17 13.25 -21.69
N ASP A 86 -0.95 12.73 -21.54
CA ASP A 86 -0.63 11.30 -21.33
C ASP A 86 -0.43 10.93 -19.85
N ARG A 87 -0.69 11.86 -18.93
CA ARG A 87 -0.61 11.63 -17.47
C ARG A 87 -1.99 11.48 -16.88
N TRP A 88 -2.09 10.83 -15.73
CA TRP A 88 -3.36 10.71 -15.02
C TRP A 88 -3.61 11.94 -14.14
N SER A 89 -4.87 12.35 -14.03
CA SER A 89 -5.34 13.27 -13.00
C SER A 89 -5.39 12.60 -11.62
N VAL A 90 -5.68 13.38 -10.58
CA VAL A 90 -6.01 12.83 -9.25
C VAL A 90 -7.20 11.88 -9.34
N GLY A 91 -8.25 12.28 -10.07
CA GLY A 91 -9.45 11.48 -10.25
C GLY A 91 -9.20 10.17 -10.98
N GLU A 92 -8.42 10.20 -12.07
CA GLU A 92 -8.05 8.98 -12.81
C GLU A 92 -7.20 8.02 -11.96
N CYS A 93 -6.32 8.54 -11.09
CA CYS A 93 -5.59 7.68 -10.17
C CYS A 93 -6.51 7.05 -9.10
N ALA A 94 -7.48 7.80 -8.57
CA ALA A 94 -8.44 7.30 -7.60
C ALA A 94 -9.41 6.26 -8.20
N GLU A 95 -9.88 6.51 -9.42
CA GLU A 95 -10.67 5.54 -10.20
C GLU A 95 -9.87 4.26 -10.47
N HIS A 96 -8.59 4.39 -10.83
CA HIS A 96 -7.73 3.22 -11.02
C HIS A 96 -7.59 2.40 -9.73
N ILE A 97 -7.46 3.04 -8.55
CA ILE A 97 -7.44 2.34 -7.27
C ILE A 97 -8.73 1.51 -7.10
N LEU A 98 -9.89 2.14 -7.29
CA LEU A 98 -11.21 1.47 -7.24
C LEU A 98 -11.30 0.25 -8.19
N LEU A 99 -10.94 0.43 -9.47
CA LEU A 99 -11.03 -0.66 -10.46
C LEU A 99 -10.04 -1.79 -10.17
N SER A 100 -8.80 -1.42 -9.80
CA SER A 100 -7.75 -2.39 -9.49
C SER A 100 -8.09 -3.22 -8.26
N GLU A 101 -8.67 -2.62 -7.22
CA GLU A 101 -9.03 -3.32 -6.00
C GLU A 101 -10.09 -4.40 -6.25
N ALA A 102 -11.06 -4.11 -7.14
CA ALA A 102 -12.04 -5.11 -7.58
C ALA A 102 -11.35 -6.33 -8.19
N ALA A 103 -10.49 -6.07 -9.17
CA ALA A 103 -9.79 -7.10 -9.92
C ALA A 103 -8.84 -7.91 -9.04
N LEU A 104 -8.15 -7.26 -8.10
CA LEU A 104 -7.23 -7.90 -7.17
C LEU A 104 -7.98 -8.80 -6.18
N LEU A 105 -9.11 -8.33 -5.63
CA LEU A 105 -9.95 -9.15 -4.75
C LEU A 105 -10.51 -10.38 -5.47
N ASP A 106 -10.99 -10.19 -6.71
CA ASP A 106 -11.49 -11.31 -7.52
C ASP A 106 -10.38 -12.30 -7.86
N THR A 107 -9.16 -11.83 -8.13
CA THR A 107 -8.01 -12.71 -8.36
C THR A 107 -7.62 -13.48 -7.10
N ALA A 108 -7.66 -12.84 -5.92
CA ALA A 108 -7.43 -13.53 -4.64
C ALA A 108 -8.47 -14.63 -4.40
N ARG A 109 -9.75 -14.38 -4.69
CA ARG A 109 -10.83 -15.37 -4.62
C ARG A 109 -10.60 -16.52 -5.61
N GLN A 110 -10.19 -16.22 -6.84
CA GLN A 110 -9.87 -17.24 -7.85
C GLN A 110 -8.68 -18.10 -7.44
N ALA A 111 -7.63 -17.49 -6.88
CA ALA A 111 -6.50 -18.21 -6.32
C ALA A 111 -6.98 -19.20 -5.26
N LEU A 112 -7.75 -18.75 -4.25
CA LEU A 112 -8.30 -19.65 -3.21
C LEU A 112 -9.19 -20.77 -3.74
N ALA A 113 -9.89 -20.56 -4.86
CA ALA A 113 -10.71 -21.57 -5.49
C ALA A 113 -9.89 -22.59 -6.31
N SER A 114 -8.62 -22.32 -6.59
CA SER A 114 -7.72 -23.24 -7.29
C SER A 114 -7.26 -24.40 -6.40
N PRO A 115 -6.82 -25.53 -6.96
CA PRO A 115 -6.21 -26.60 -6.17
C PRO A 115 -4.98 -26.12 -5.39
N ALA A 116 -4.79 -26.66 -4.19
CA ALA A 116 -3.56 -26.43 -3.44
C ALA A 116 -2.35 -27.01 -4.20
N VAL A 117 -1.25 -26.27 -4.17
CA VAL A 117 0.02 -26.57 -4.83
C VAL A 117 1.00 -27.06 -3.77
N GLU A 118 1.62 -28.23 -3.95
CA GLU A 118 2.52 -28.81 -2.93
C GLU A 118 3.83 -28.00 -2.77
N ASP A 119 4.38 -27.50 -3.87
CA ASP A 119 5.63 -26.74 -3.93
C ASP A 119 5.43 -25.21 -3.82
N TRP A 120 4.31 -24.78 -3.24
CA TRP A 120 3.94 -23.35 -3.16
C TRP A 120 5.04 -22.49 -2.53
N ALA A 121 5.68 -22.97 -1.45
CA ALA A 121 6.68 -22.21 -0.70
C ALA A 121 7.94 -21.92 -1.52
N GLU A 122 8.33 -22.84 -2.42
CA GLU A 122 9.44 -22.63 -3.35
C GLU A 122 9.05 -21.63 -4.44
N ARG A 123 7.85 -21.78 -5.00
CA ARG A 123 7.35 -20.94 -6.10
C ARG A 123 7.10 -19.49 -5.70
N THR A 124 6.74 -19.27 -4.44
CA THR A 124 6.47 -17.93 -3.90
C THR A 124 7.57 -17.39 -2.99
N ALA A 125 8.72 -18.07 -2.91
CA ALA A 125 9.85 -17.64 -2.10
C ALA A 125 10.24 -16.17 -2.39
N GLY A 126 10.19 -15.33 -1.36
CA GLY A 126 10.55 -13.91 -1.42
C GLY A 126 9.55 -13.00 -2.13
N LYS A 127 8.39 -13.49 -2.59
CA LYS A 127 7.39 -12.66 -3.29
C LYS A 127 6.76 -11.62 -2.37
N GLU A 128 6.48 -11.94 -1.12
CA GLU A 128 5.99 -10.97 -0.13
C GLU A 128 6.97 -9.78 0.03
N GLN A 129 8.27 -10.08 0.19
CA GLN A 129 9.32 -9.06 0.27
C GLN A 129 9.42 -8.26 -1.02
N MET A 130 9.37 -8.93 -2.18
CA MET A 130 9.38 -8.28 -3.49
C MET A 130 8.21 -7.31 -3.64
N LEU A 131 6.99 -7.70 -3.26
CA LEU A 131 5.81 -6.83 -3.33
C LEU A 131 5.99 -5.59 -2.47
N ARG A 132 6.40 -5.77 -1.21
CA ARG A 132 6.64 -4.66 -0.27
C ARG A 132 7.73 -3.71 -0.74
N GLN A 133 8.69 -4.19 -1.54
CA GLN A 133 9.71 -3.35 -2.15
C GLN A 133 9.23 -2.68 -3.44
N VAL A 134 8.60 -3.41 -4.35
CA VAL A 134 8.30 -2.93 -5.71
C VAL A 134 7.06 -2.04 -5.73
N MET A 135 6.01 -2.38 -4.98
CA MET A 135 4.74 -1.64 -5.01
C MET A 135 4.91 -0.16 -4.62
N PRO A 136 5.44 0.19 -3.43
CA PRO A 136 5.59 1.58 -3.04
C PRO A 136 6.61 2.32 -3.91
N ASN A 137 7.60 1.61 -4.47
CA ASN A 137 8.67 2.23 -5.24
C ASN A 137 8.24 2.50 -6.69
N ARG A 138 7.66 3.68 -6.90
CA ARG A 138 7.40 4.26 -8.23
C ARG A 138 8.52 5.23 -8.62
N ARG A 139 8.85 5.31 -9.90
CA ARG A 139 9.87 6.23 -10.41
C ARG A 139 9.31 7.67 -10.42
N PRO A 140 10.03 8.67 -9.85
CA PRO A 140 9.60 10.06 -9.91
C PRO A 140 9.45 10.56 -11.36
N GLY A 141 8.43 11.36 -11.63
CA GLY A 141 8.19 11.97 -12.97
C GLY A 141 7.43 11.08 -13.97
N GLY A 142 6.92 9.94 -13.51
CA GLY A 142 6.18 8.99 -14.32
C GLY A 142 7.04 7.86 -14.89
N GLY A 143 6.39 6.95 -15.61
CA GLY A 143 6.98 5.68 -16.03
C GLY A 143 6.60 4.54 -15.08
N GLY A 144 6.10 3.46 -15.66
CA GLY A 144 5.53 2.32 -14.96
C GLY A 144 4.92 1.36 -15.98
N ALA A 145 4.39 0.24 -15.50
CA ALA A 145 3.64 -0.64 -16.37
C ALA A 145 2.33 0.06 -16.80
N THR A 146 1.95 -0.12 -18.06
CA THR A 146 0.64 0.32 -18.55
C THR A 146 -0.44 -0.53 -17.88
N ALA A 147 -1.45 0.13 -17.32
CA ALA A 147 -2.60 -0.57 -16.76
C ALA A 147 -3.27 -1.43 -17.84
N PRO A 148 -3.67 -2.67 -17.53
CA PRO A 148 -4.59 -3.44 -18.36
C PRO A 148 -5.86 -2.63 -18.65
N GLN A 149 -6.47 -2.85 -19.81
CA GLN A 149 -7.61 -2.06 -20.29
C GLN A 149 -8.80 -2.11 -19.33
N GLU A 150 -8.99 -3.25 -18.66
CA GLU A 150 -10.08 -3.53 -17.74
C GLU A 150 -10.02 -2.68 -16.46
N ILE A 151 -8.83 -2.20 -16.11
CA ILE A 151 -8.61 -1.34 -14.93
C ILE A 151 -8.04 0.02 -15.32
N ALA A 152 -8.06 0.37 -16.61
CA ALA A 152 -7.69 1.71 -17.04
C ALA A 152 -8.81 2.70 -16.63
N PRO A 153 -8.46 3.85 -16.02
CA PRO A 153 -9.47 4.83 -15.63
C PRO A 153 -10.11 5.45 -16.87
N SER A 154 -11.42 5.72 -16.78
CA SER A 154 -12.19 6.42 -17.82
C SER A 154 -12.12 7.93 -17.68
N GLY A 155 -11.91 8.43 -16.45
CA GLY A 155 -11.99 9.84 -16.09
C GLY A 155 -13.43 10.36 -15.97
N GLU A 156 -14.44 9.48 -16.00
CA GLU A 156 -15.86 9.87 -16.01
C GLU A 156 -16.47 9.97 -14.60
N LEU A 157 -15.88 9.31 -13.60
CA LEU A 157 -16.42 9.28 -12.25
C LEU A 157 -16.13 10.60 -11.51
N SER A 158 -17.16 11.12 -10.85
CA SER A 158 -16.98 12.23 -9.90
C SER A 158 -16.17 11.78 -8.69
N ARG A 159 -15.62 12.74 -7.95
CA ARG A 159 -14.91 12.48 -6.70
C ARG A 159 -15.78 11.70 -5.71
N ASP A 160 -16.98 12.22 -5.44
CA ASP A 160 -17.85 11.66 -4.41
C ASP A 160 -18.31 10.24 -4.79
N GLU A 161 -18.64 10.01 -6.06
CA GLU A 161 -18.99 8.67 -6.57
C GLU A 161 -17.82 7.69 -6.47
N THR A 162 -16.60 8.13 -6.80
CA THR A 162 -15.39 7.29 -6.71
C THR A 162 -15.12 6.88 -5.26
N LEU A 163 -15.17 7.84 -4.33
CA LEU A 163 -14.90 7.59 -2.91
C LEU A 163 -16.00 6.77 -2.23
N GLU A 164 -17.26 6.95 -2.62
CA GLU A 164 -18.37 6.13 -2.12
C GLU A 164 -18.22 4.67 -2.56
N ARG A 165 -17.96 4.43 -3.84
CA ARG A 165 -17.75 3.08 -4.39
C ARG A 165 -16.52 2.41 -3.79
N PHE A 166 -15.42 3.15 -3.65
CA PHE A 166 -14.20 2.64 -3.03
C PHE A 166 -14.44 2.26 -1.56
N ALA A 167 -15.13 3.10 -0.79
CA ALA A 167 -15.45 2.79 0.61
C ALA A 167 -16.36 1.56 0.75
N ALA A 168 -17.31 1.36 -0.17
CA ALA A 168 -18.14 0.15 -0.19
C ALA A 168 -17.29 -1.09 -0.47
N GLN A 169 -16.42 -1.04 -1.48
CA GLN A 169 -15.53 -2.13 -1.84
C GLN A 169 -14.50 -2.45 -0.75
N ARG A 170 -13.94 -1.43 -0.10
CA ARG A 170 -12.97 -1.59 0.99
C ARG A 170 -13.57 -2.38 2.15
N LYS A 171 -14.86 -2.22 2.44
CA LYS A 171 -15.58 -3.07 3.41
C LYS A 171 -15.61 -4.54 2.97
N GLU A 172 -15.88 -4.81 1.71
CA GLU A 172 -15.87 -6.19 1.18
C GLU A 172 -14.48 -6.83 1.26
N VAL A 173 -13.41 -6.07 0.94
CA VAL A 173 -12.03 -6.54 1.09
C VAL A 173 -11.73 -6.84 2.56
N ARG A 174 -12.14 -5.95 3.46
CA ARG A 174 -11.94 -6.12 4.89
C ARG A 174 -12.63 -7.38 5.42
N GLU A 175 -13.91 -7.56 5.10
CA GLU A 175 -14.69 -8.74 5.49
C GLU A 175 -14.05 -10.04 4.94
N PHE A 176 -13.56 -10.01 3.71
CA PHE A 176 -12.84 -11.13 3.11
C PHE A 176 -11.56 -11.49 3.89
N VAL A 177 -10.76 -10.49 4.28
CA VAL A 177 -9.55 -10.69 5.09
C VAL A 177 -9.90 -11.18 6.50
N GLU A 178 -10.96 -10.69 7.12
CA GLU A 178 -11.40 -11.13 8.45
C GLU A 178 -11.83 -12.60 8.46
N GLN A 179 -12.44 -13.09 7.37
CA GLN A 179 -12.96 -14.47 7.26
C GLN A 179 -11.94 -15.48 6.69
N LEU A 180 -10.77 -15.02 6.27
CA LEU A 180 -9.74 -15.81 5.60
C LEU A 180 -9.19 -16.92 6.52
N SER A 181 -9.50 -18.19 6.26
CA SER A 181 -9.13 -19.31 7.15
C SER A 181 -8.49 -20.51 6.43
N ALA A 182 -8.35 -20.43 5.11
CA ALA A 182 -7.75 -21.46 4.26
C ALA A 182 -6.19 -21.46 4.34
N PRO A 183 -5.51 -22.52 3.85
CA PRO A 183 -4.08 -22.49 3.58
C PRO A 183 -3.75 -21.54 2.42
N VAL A 184 -3.95 -20.24 2.65
CA VAL A 184 -3.95 -19.15 1.66
C VAL A 184 -2.67 -19.02 0.84
N ARG A 185 -1.55 -19.56 1.32
CA ARG A 185 -0.28 -19.55 0.58
C ARG A 185 -0.15 -20.70 -0.40
N ALA A 186 -0.89 -21.79 -0.20
CA ALA A 186 -0.87 -22.97 -1.06
C ALA A 186 -1.65 -22.81 -2.37
N HIS A 187 -2.33 -21.67 -2.55
CA HIS A 187 -3.26 -21.43 -3.65
C HIS A 187 -2.73 -20.29 -4.52
N LEU A 188 -2.41 -20.57 -5.79
CA LEU A 188 -1.67 -19.65 -6.65
C LEU A 188 -2.51 -19.18 -7.84
N ALA A 189 -2.31 -17.94 -8.25
CA ALA A 189 -2.83 -17.41 -9.52
C ALA A 189 -1.76 -16.61 -10.26
N PRO A 190 -1.75 -16.64 -11.61
CA PRO A 190 -0.78 -15.93 -12.43
C PRO A 190 -1.02 -14.43 -12.40
N HIS A 191 0.07 -13.66 -12.39
CA HIS A 191 0.03 -12.21 -12.48
C HIS A 191 0.25 -11.74 -13.93
N PRO A 192 -0.51 -10.75 -14.44
CA PRO A 192 -0.38 -10.28 -15.83
C PRO A 192 1.00 -9.69 -16.16
N PHE A 193 1.65 -9.00 -15.22
CA PHE A 193 3.04 -8.56 -15.36
C PHE A 193 4.05 -9.68 -15.07
N PRO A 194 4.93 -10.06 -16.02
CA PRO A 194 5.87 -11.18 -15.87
C PRO A 194 6.84 -11.07 -14.69
N ILE A 195 7.14 -9.86 -14.21
CA ILE A 195 8.04 -9.65 -13.07
C ILE A 195 7.51 -10.31 -11.78
N PHE A 196 6.20 -10.41 -11.63
CA PHE A 196 5.58 -11.03 -10.45
C PHE A 196 5.38 -12.53 -10.62
N GLY A 197 5.33 -13.06 -11.85
CA GLY A 197 5.12 -14.49 -12.09
C GLY A 197 3.77 -14.94 -11.53
N GLU A 198 3.77 -15.97 -10.69
CA GLU A 198 2.59 -16.37 -9.91
C GLU A 198 2.70 -15.82 -8.49
N LEU A 199 1.54 -15.49 -7.93
CA LEU A 199 1.40 -15.07 -6.54
C LEU A 199 0.41 -15.99 -5.82
N SER A 200 0.63 -16.20 -4.53
CA SER A 200 -0.33 -16.87 -3.68
C SER A 200 -1.55 -16.02 -3.39
N ALA A 201 -2.65 -16.62 -2.91
CA ALA A 201 -3.83 -15.86 -2.50
C ALA A 201 -3.51 -14.87 -1.37
N TYR A 202 -2.61 -15.23 -0.45
CA TYR A 202 -2.08 -14.28 0.54
C TYR A 202 -1.40 -13.08 -0.12
N GLU A 203 -0.53 -13.32 -1.10
CA GLU A 203 0.20 -12.26 -1.81
C GLU A 203 -0.74 -11.37 -2.63
N TRP A 204 -1.79 -11.92 -3.24
CA TRP A 204 -2.83 -11.12 -3.89
C TRP A 204 -3.59 -10.23 -2.90
N VAL A 205 -3.88 -10.73 -1.70
CA VAL A 205 -4.48 -9.93 -0.62
C VAL A 205 -3.53 -8.82 -0.16
N LEU A 206 -2.24 -9.14 0.07
CA LEU A 206 -1.21 -8.16 0.43
C LEU A 206 -1.01 -7.10 -0.66
N TYR A 207 -1.21 -7.47 -1.93
CA TYR A 207 -1.09 -6.57 -3.08
C TYR A 207 -2.10 -5.42 -3.01
N ILE A 208 -3.32 -5.65 -2.50
CA ILE A 208 -4.41 -4.65 -2.49
C ILE A 208 -4.02 -3.33 -1.78
N PRO A 209 -3.67 -3.32 -0.48
CA PRO A 209 -3.26 -2.09 0.17
C PRO A 209 -1.94 -1.54 -0.40
N LEU A 210 -0.99 -2.40 -0.79
CA LEU A 210 0.27 -1.96 -1.41
C LEU A 210 0.06 -1.23 -2.74
N HIS A 211 -0.93 -1.65 -3.54
CA HIS A 211 -1.33 -0.97 -4.77
C HIS A 211 -1.93 0.40 -4.47
N THR A 212 -2.73 0.50 -3.41
CA THR A 212 -3.25 1.80 -2.94
C THR A 212 -2.11 2.72 -2.49
N VAL A 213 -1.08 2.21 -1.79
CA VAL A 213 0.14 2.99 -1.46
C VAL A 213 0.82 3.51 -2.72
N ARG A 214 0.95 2.68 -3.75
CA ARG A 214 1.59 3.08 -5.02
C ARG A 214 0.86 4.25 -5.67
N HIS A 215 -0.46 4.19 -5.74
CA HIS A 215 -1.25 5.18 -6.46
C HIS A 215 -1.56 6.42 -5.63
N THR A 216 -1.68 6.33 -4.30
CA THR A 216 -1.70 7.54 -3.44
C THR A 216 -0.40 8.35 -3.57
N ARG A 217 0.76 7.70 -3.78
CA ARG A 217 2.00 8.41 -4.17
C ARG A 217 1.90 9.07 -5.54
N GLN A 218 1.13 8.51 -6.47
CA GLN A 218 0.92 9.12 -7.79
C GLN A 218 -0.01 10.34 -7.69
N LEU A 219 -1.05 10.29 -6.85
CA LEU A 219 -1.90 11.45 -6.52
C LEU A 219 -1.05 12.62 -6.02
N ILE A 220 -0.16 12.34 -5.05
CA ILE A 220 0.74 13.36 -4.49
C ILE A 220 1.59 14.01 -5.58
N GLU A 221 2.16 13.24 -6.51
CA GLU A 221 2.92 13.82 -7.63
C GLU A 221 2.10 14.71 -8.54
N VAL A 222 0.82 14.36 -8.79
CA VAL A 222 -0.08 15.22 -9.57
C VAL A 222 -0.32 16.53 -8.82
N GLN A 223 -0.57 16.47 -7.52
CA GLN A 223 -0.82 17.64 -6.66
C GLN A 223 0.41 18.54 -6.50
N GLU A 224 1.61 17.96 -6.52
CA GLU A 224 2.89 18.68 -6.43
C GLU A 224 3.41 19.15 -7.80
N SER A 225 2.71 18.83 -8.90
CA SER A 225 3.12 19.22 -10.24
C SER A 225 2.95 20.73 -10.48
N GLU A 226 3.86 21.32 -11.26
CA GLU A 226 3.76 22.72 -11.66
C GLU A 226 2.44 22.98 -12.41
N GLY A 227 1.70 24.00 -11.96
CA GLY A 227 0.42 24.39 -12.56
C GLY A 227 -0.80 23.66 -12.02
N TYR A 228 -0.66 22.77 -11.01
CA TYR A 228 -1.80 22.22 -10.30
C TYR A 228 -2.65 23.35 -9.67
N PRO A 229 -3.99 23.35 -9.81
CA PRO A 229 -4.82 24.46 -9.35
C PRO A 229 -4.73 24.66 -7.83
N GLU A 230 -4.55 25.92 -7.40
CA GLU A 230 -4.62 26.30 -5.99
C GLU A 230 -6.08 26.29 -5.49
N GLY A 231 -6.27 25.94 -4.21
CA GLY A 231 -7.58 25.89 -3.55
C GLY A 231 -7.93 27.18 -2.81
#